data_AF-A0A1Y2D285-F1
#
_entry.id   AF-A0A1Y2D285-F1
#
_cell.length_a   1.000
_cell.length_b   1.000
_cell.length_c   1.000
_cell.angle_alpha   90.00
_cell.angle_beta   90.00
_cell.angle_gamma   90.00
#
_symmetry.space_group_name_H-M   'P 1'
#
loop_
_entity.id
_entity.type
_entity.pdbx_description
1 polymer ?
#
loop_
_entity_poly.entity_id
_entity_poly.type
_entity_poly.pdbx_seq_one_letter_code
_entity_poly.pdbx_strand_id
1 'polypeptide(L)'
;MSSIPVEEIFNALTEENISEAKKYIDSIGIPLAYFNSLGIIDVLLYVIDQNLNYETTKFVIDECQYDTLDYTFKNPGIGTETPLISALTNCNREIADLLIKNGASINYLINSLSLMHYLEGYNILPKKILKYLINKSFNLQKIDSFLINSFESEILKKLFKYAIFDNAFIFKILTIYKQKEPLSDKQLKNIIANEKNKITIENDCLDDIKEHLIEIFKKGDKELLENYIDNTTLELEEINDENFDILMNAIENSDSCELIQYIIDTVPYTDLNYDLPLNKEYKTPISTAISYNHFKVADFLISKGADLNYKLVNDNTKSSNEILLYLYRNNFLNFDNLKYTLNKKILNKIKENAKGLYVTHSLIYNLIKQTENEMTEYIIRTLHFPVTINQYRVALIANNYDMVDLLYEIDKSEEISKLLKLIEALTKCSTEKSYLLSKKTKYDKIKSAADMHFQNEKERQAQLSKAKLSSIKNYVEDM
;
A
#
# COMPACT_ATOMS: atom_id res chain seq x y z
N MET A 1 -32.47 3.55 59.61
CA MET A 1 -31.13 3.44 59.00
C MET A 1 -30.90 4.70 58.21
N SER A 2 -30.06 5.58 58.73
CA SER A 2 -29.61 6.81 58.06
C SER A 2 -29.06 6.46 56.68
N SER A 3 -29.34 7.30 55.68
CA SER A 3 -28.73 7.22 54.35
C SER A 3 -27.21 7.15 54.51
N ILE A 4 -26.57 6.18 53.86
CA ILE A 4 -25.10 6.10 53.79
C ILE A 4 -24.63 7.41 53.12
N PRO A 5 -23.72 8.20 53.75
CA PRO A 5 -23.34 9.54 53.30
C PRO A 5 -22.32 9.48 52.14
N VAL A 6 -22.67 8.80 51.05
CA VAL A 6 -21.78 8.58 49.90
C VAL A 6 -21.34 9.92 49.30
N GLU A 7 -22.29 10.78 48.95
CA GLU A 7 -22.02 12.08 48.32
C GLU A 7 -21.19 13.02 49.22
N GLU A 8 -21.45 13.02 50.52
CA GLU A 8 -20.78 13.89 51.47
C GLU A 8 -19.30 13.52 51.65
N ILE A 9 -18.97 12.23 51.63
CA ILE A 9 -17.58 11.75 51.68
C ILE A 9 -16.82 12.11 50.40
N PHE A 10 -17.45 11.94 49.24
CA PHE A 10 -16.81 12.30 47.98
C PHE A 10 -16.59 13.81 47.86
N ASN A 11 -17.55 14.62 48.31
CA ASN A 11 -17.36 16.07 48.41
C ASN A 11 -16.20 16.42 49.34
N ALA A 12 -16.12 15.78 50.52
CA ALA A 12 -15.01 16.00 51.45
C ALA A 12 -13.64 15.62 50.85
N LEU A 13 -13.56 14.58 50.01
CA LEU A 13 -12.33 14.22 49.29
C LEU A 13 -11.97 15.22 48.18
N THR A 14 -12.96 15.86 47.54
CA THR A 14 -12.74 16.87 46.50
C THR A 14 -12.34 18.24 47.04
N GLU A 15 -12.68 18.54 48.30
CA GLU A 15 -12.16 19.73 48.97
C GLU A 15 -10.64 19.57 49.13
N GLU A 16 -9.84 20.50 48.61
CA GLU A 16 -8.35 20.42 48.57
C GLU A 16 -7.67 20.43 49.96
N ASN A 17 -8.41 20.16 51.04
CA ASN A 17 -7.93 20.03 52.40
C ASN A 17 -8.08 18.60 52.93
N ILE A 18 -7.07 17.75 52.64
CA ILE A 18 -7.03 16.36 53.11
C ILE A 18 -7.14 16.21 54.63
N SER A 19 -6.77 17.25 55.40
CA SER A 19 -6.89 17.23 56.87
C SER A 19 -8.33 17.38 57.33
N GLU A 20 -9.18 18.11 56.59
CA GLU A 20 -10.62 18.18 56.85
C GLU A 20 -11.32 16.90 56.41
N ALA A 21 -10.97 16.38 55.23
CA ALA A 21 -11.49 15.10 54.74
C ALA A 21 -11.27 13.96 55.76
N LYS A 22 -10.05 13.85 56.31
CA LYS A 22 -9.70 12.90 57.37
C LYS A 22 -10.61 13.02 58.60
N LYS A 23 -10.74 14.23 59.15
CA LYS A 23 -11.59 14.48 60.33
C LYS A 23 -13.04 14.12 60.08
N TYR A 24 -13.54 14.42 58.88
CA TYR A 24 -14.90 14.11 58.50
C TYR A 24 -15.12 12.59 58.40
N ILE A 25 -14.24 11.87 57.71
CA ILE A 25 -14.29 10.40 57.59
C ILE A 25 -14.23 9.74 58.99
N ASP A 26 -13.32 10.19 59.86
CA ASP A 26 -13.22 9.71 61.25
C ASP A 26 -14.51 9.95 62.04
N SER A 27 -15.18 11.08 61.81
CA SER A 27 -16.42 11.44 62.53
C SER A 27 -17.61 10.56 62.14
N ILE A 28 -17.61 10.01 60.92
CA ILE A 28 -18.65 9.10 60.43
C ILE A 28 -18.47 7.69 61.05
N GLY A 29 -17.23 7.30 61.35
CA GLY A 29 -16.91 5.99 61.92
C GLY A 29 -17.14 4.81 60.97
N ILE A 30 -17.25 5.07 59.65
CA ILE A 30 -17.36 4.05 58.60
C ILE A 30 -16.02 4.02 57.84
N PRO A 31 -15.30 2.88 57.81
CA PRO A 31 -14.04 2.77 57.07
C PRO A 31 -14.21 3.08 55.58
N LEU A 32 -13.25 3.78 54.98
CA LEU A 32 -13.35 4.19 53.56
C LEU A 32 -13.45 2.98 52.60
N ALA A 33 -12.81 1.85 52.95
CA ALA A 33 -12.91 0.59 52.21
C ALA A 33 -14.36 0.05 52.11
N TYR A 34 -15.24 0.41 53.06
CA TYR A 34 -16.64 -0.03 53.05
C TYR A 34 -17.38 0.45 51.80
N PHE A 35 -17.04 1.64 51.27
CA PHE A 35 -17.70 2.19 50.10
C PHE A 35 -17.42 1.39 48.83
N ASN A 36 -16.21 0.82 48.71
CA ASN A 36 -15.87 -0.10 47.62
C ASN A 36 -16.72 -1.37 47.68
N SER A 37 -17.06 -1.86 48.90
CA SER A 37 -17.86 -3.07 49.08
C SER A 37 -19.32 -2.93 48.60
N LEU A 38 -19.79 -1.70 48.39
CA LEU A 38 -21.13 -1.44 47.83
C LEU A 38 -21.22 -1.83 46.35
N GLY A 39 -20.08 -1.94 45.65
CA GLY A 39 -20.00 -2.32 44.24
C GLY A 39 -20.58 -1.29 43.25
N ILE A 40 -21.05 -0.15 43.75
CA ILE A 40 -21.61 0.95 42.95
C ILE A 40 -20.49 1.91 42.51
N ILE A 41 -19.45 2.05 43.33
CA ILE A 41 -18.36 2.97 43.12
C ILE A 41 -17.06 2.37 43.66
N ASP A 42 -15.94 2.76 43.07
CA ASP A 42 -14.60 2.50 43.59
C ASP A 42 -13.97 3.83 43.99
N VAL A 43 -13.63 3.99 45.27
CA VAL A 43 -13.15 5.25 45.82
C VAL A 43 -11.83 5.65 45.19
N LEU A 44 -10.93 4.69 44.89
CA LEU A 44 -9.65 4.98 44.25
C LEU A 44 -9.84 5.44 42.80
N LEU A 45 -10.67 4.74 42.03
CA LEU A 45 -10.99 5.16 40.66
C LEU A 45 -11.67 6.53 40.65
N TYR A 46 -12.62 6.78 41.56
CA TYR A 46 -13.27 8.07 41.67
C TYR A 46 -12.25 9.20 41.86
N VAL A 47 -11.31 9.09 42.81
CA VAL A 47 -10.33 10.16 43.05
C VAL A 47 -9.35 10.33 41.87
N ILE A 48 -9.03 9.26 41.15
CA ILE A 48 -8.19 9.32 39.95
C ILE A 48 -8.95 10.00 38.81
N ASP A 49 -10.21 9.64 38.58
CA ASP A 49 -11.07 10.15 37.50
C ASP A 49 -11.41 11.62 37.70
N GLN A 50 -11.60 12.05 38.96
CA GLN A 50 -11.73 13.47 39.32
C GLN A 50 -10.39 14.23 39.29
N ASN A 51 -9.28 13.54 38.95
CA ASN A 51 -7.93 14.09 38.86
C ASN A 51 -7.51 14.83 40.15
N LEU A 52 -7.83 14.24 41.31
CA LEU A 52 -7.42 14.78 42.61
C LEU A 52 -5.90 14.64 42.81
N ASN A 53 -5.37 15.41 43.76
CA ASN A 53 -3.92 15.52 43.96
C ASN A 53 -3.30 14.27 44.60
N TYR A 54 -1.96 14.19 44.53
CA TYR A 54 -1.15 13.09 45.05
C TYR A 54 -1.44 12.74 46.51
N GLU A 55 -1.60 13.73 47.39
CA GLU A 55 -1.82 13.48 48.83
C GLU A 55 -3.19 12.87 49.11
N THR A 56 -4.23 13.31 48.40
CA THR A 56 -5.57 12.71 48.49
C THR A 56 -5.55 11.28 47.96
N THR A 57 -4.97 11.03 46.78
CA THR A 57 -4.91 9.67 46.22
C THR A 57 -4.10 8.73 47.11
N LYS A 58 -2.97 9.20 47.65
CA LYS A 58 -2.14 8.43 48.57
C LYS A 58 -2.90 8.08 49.85
N PHE A 59 -3.61 9.04 50.43
CA PHE A 59 -4.47 8.79 51.58
C PHE A 59 -5.51 7.70 51.32
N VAL A 60 -6.18 7.74 50.16
CA VAL A 60 -7.16 6.70 49.78
C VAL A 60 -6.51 5.32 49.66
N ILE A 61 -5.33 5.22 49.05
CA ILE A 61 -4.59 3.95 48.95
C ILE A 61 -4.26 3.41 50.35
N ASP A 62 -3.76 4.27 51.23
CA ASP A 62 -3.33 3.89 52.59
C ASP A 62 -4.53 3.45 53.48
N GLU A 63 -5.66 4.15 53.41
CA GLU A 63 -6.85 3.87 54.25
C GLU A 63 -7.70 2.71 53.74
N CYS A 64 -7.84 2.57 52.42
CA CYS A 64 -8.67 1.50 51.86
C CYS A 64 -7.97 0.12 51.89
N GLN A 65 -6.64 0.09 52.06
CA GLN A 65 -5.84 -1.14 52.17
C GLN A 65 -6.19 -2.18 51.10
N TYR A 66 -6.15 -1.77 49.83
CA TYR A 66 -6.41 -2.66 48.70
C TYR A 66 -5.49 -3.88 48.73
N ASP A 67 -6.05 -5.08 48.56
CA ASP A 67 -5.28 -6.33 48.46
C ASP A 67 -4.29 -6.28 47.29
N THR A 68 -4.70 -5.63 46.19
CA THR A 68 -3.89 -5.36 45.01
C THR A 68 -4.43 -4.13 44.29
N LEU A 69 -3.55 -3.41 43.59
CA LEU A 69 -3.93 -2.34 42.65
C LEU A 69 -4.18 -2.87 41.23
N ASP A 70 -3.97 -4.17 41.01
CA ASP A 70 -4.16 -4.88 39.74
C ASP A 70 -5.55 -5.51 39.66
N TYR A 71 -6.58 -4.66 39.68
CA TYR A 71 -7.98 -5.06 39.58
C TYR A 71 -8.71 -4.31 38.47
N THR A 72 -9.85 -4.87 38.06
CA THR A 72 -10.74 -4.25 37.09
C THR A 72 -12.05 -3.85 37.73
N PHE A 73 -12.54 -2.64 37.42
CA PHE A 73 -13.89 -2.18 37.77
C PHE A 73 -14.68 -1.92 36.48
N LYS A 74 -15.96 -2.29 36.45
CA LYS A 74 -16.83 -2.05 35.29
C LYS A 74 -17.66 -0.80 35.53
N ASN A 75 -17.31 0.28 34.84
CA ASN A 75 -18.02 1.54 34.92
C ASN A 75 -19.04 1.66 33.78
N PRO A 76 -20.36 1.79 34.08
CA PRO A 76 -21.39 1.95 33.06
C PRO A 76 -21.14 3.20 32.19
N GLY A 77 -20.76 2.99 30.93
CA GLY A 77 -20.54 4.06 29.94
C GLY A 77 -19.07 4.34 29.58
N ILE A 78 -18.11 3.91 30.41
CA ILE A 78 -16.67 4.07 30.13
C ILE A 78 -16.03 2.73 29.74
N GLY A 79 -16.41 1.63 30.40
CA GLY A 79 -15.87 0.29 30.11
C GLY A 79 -15.19 -0.35 31.32
N THR A 80 -14.14 -1.14 31.07
CA THR A 80 -13.38 -1.84 32.12
C THR A 80 -12.16 -0.99 32.53
N GLU A 81 -12.10 -0.54 33.76
CA GLU A 81 -11.05 0.37 34.24
C GLU A 81 -10.13 -0.34 35.22
N THR A 82 -8.86 0.10 35.24
CA THR A 82 -7.92 -0.21 36.31
C THR A 82 -7.35 1.09 36.84
N PRO A 83 -6.92 1.16 38.11
CA PRO A 83 -6.35 2.39 38.66
C PRO A 83 -5.22 2.96 37.80
N LEU A 84 -4.36 2.09 37.28
CA LEU A 84 -3.25 2.50 36.42
C LEU A 84 -3.73 2.99 35.05
N ILE A 85 -4.74 2.36 34.43
CA ILE A 85 -5.29 2.86 33.17
C ILE A 85 -5.94 4.23 33.36
N SER A 86 -6.77 4.42 34.38
CA SER A 86 -7.42 5.72 34.65
C SER A 86 -6.38 6.84 34.88
N ALA A 87 -5.28 6.54 35.58
CA ALA A 87 -4.20 7.51 35.76
C ALA A 87 -3.49 7.84 34.43
N LEU A 88 -3.30 6.84 33.56
CA LEU A 88 -2.66 7.01 32.26
C LEU A 88 -3.56 7.78 31.28
N THR A 89 -4.86 7.47 31.18
CA THR A 89 -5.81 8.18 30.31
C THR A 89 -5.94 9.65 30.70
N ASN A 90 -5.90 9.96 32.00
CA ASN A 90 -5.82 11.33 32.51
C ASN A 90 -4.44 12.00 32.31
N CYS A 91 -3.48 11.28 31.72
CA CYS A 91 -2.09 11.71 31.55
C CYS A 91 -1.40 12.14 32.85
N ASN A 92 -1.86 11.64 34.00
CA ASN A 92 -1.37 12.00 35.32
C ASN A 92 -0.22 11.06 35.75
N ARG A 93 1.00 11.43 35.34
CA ARG A 93 2.21 10.64 35.60
C ARG A 93 2.56 10.53 37.08
N GLU A 94 2.22 11.53 37.88
CA GLU A 94 2.53 11.54 39.31
C GLU A 94 1.71 10.47 40.04
N ILE A 95 0.42 10.38 39.70
CA ILE A 95 -0.46 9.32 40.21
C ILE A 95 -0.10 7.95 39.63
N ALA A 96 0.23 7.85 38.34
CA ALA A 96 0.71 6.58 37.77
C ALA A 96 1.98 6.07 38.47
N ASP A 97 2.93 6.98 38.76
CA ASP A 97 4.15 6.64 39.51
C ASP A 97 3.84 6.24 40.96
N LEU A 98 2.88 6.89 41.61
CA LEU A 98 2.39 6.52 42.94
C LEU A 98 1.80 5.09 42.93
N LEU A 99 0.96 4.76 41.96
CA LEU A 99 0.33 3.45 41.84
C LEU A 99 1.38 2.36 41.61
N ILE A 100 2.30 2.56 40.67
CA ILE A 100 3.39 1.61 40.39
C ILE A 100 4.26 1.41 41.64
N LYS A 101 4.57 2.49 42.37
CA LYS A 101 5.34 2.43 43.61
C LYS A 101 4.63 1.63 44.70
N ASN A 102 3.29 1.63 44.71
CA ASN A 102 2.46 0.86 45.64
C ASN A 102 2.06 -0.52 45.07
N GLY A 103 2.71 -0.99 44.01
CA GLY A 103 2.57 -2.36 43.53
C GLY A 103 1.66 -2.57 42.31
N ALA A 104 1.12 -1.51 41.71
CA ALA A 104 0.40 -1.64 40.44
C ALA A 104 1.34 -2.12 39.32
N SER A 105 0.96 -3.20 38.63
CA SER A 105 1.72 -3.79 37.55
C SER A 105 1.44 -3.10 36.23
N ILE A 106 2.48 -2.53 35.65
CA ILE A 106 2.46 -2.03 34.26
C ILE A 106 2.18 -3.13 33.22
N ASN A 107 2.36 -4.40 33.63
CA ASN A 107 2.18 -5.58 32.80
C ASN A 107 0.89 -6.35 33.13
N TYR A 108 -0.02 -5.77 33.91
CA TYR A 108 -1.33 -6.34 34.19
C TYR A 108 -2.09 -6.67 32.90
N LEU A 109 -2.91 -7.72 32.93
CA LEU A 109 -3.71 -8.17 31.79
C LEU A 109 -5.19 -7.91 32.07
N ILE A 110 -5.82 -7.11 31.22
CA ILE A 110 -7.23 -6.73 31.33
C ILE A 110 -8.01 -7.57 30.32
N ASN A 111 -8.81 -8.52 30.81
CA ASN A 111 -9.49 -9.50 29.95
C ASN A 111 -8.52 -10.18 28.95
N SER A 112 -7.30 -10.50 29.41
CA SER A 112 -6.19 -11.06 28.62
C SER A 112 -5.45 -10.08 27.69
N LEU A 113 -5.86 -8.81 27.61
CA LEU A 113 -5.17 -7.78 26.82
C LEU A 113 -4.10 -7.07 27.66
N SER A 114 -2.95 -6.74 27.06
CA SER A 114 -1.96 -5.88 27.70
C SER A 114 -2.49 -4.43 27.82
N LEU A 115 -1.92 -3.63 28.73
CA LEU A 115 -2.30 -2.21 28.84
C LEU A 115 -2.17 -1.47 27.50
N MET A 116 -1.14 -1.76 26.70
CA MET A 116 -0.98 -1.13 25.37
C MET A 116 -2.11 -1.52 24.43
N HIS A 117 -2.47 -2.80 24.36
CA HIS A 117 -3.61 -3.27 23.55
C HIS A 117 -4.91 -2.58 23.94
N TYR A 118 -5.15 -2.48 25.25
CA TYR A 118 -6.34 -1.83 25.77
C TYR A 118 -6.36 -0.35 25.35
N LEU A 119 -5.29 0.40 25.61
CA LEU A 119 -5.23 1.82 25.28
C LEU A 119 -5.32 2.08 23.76
N GLU A 120 -4.68 1.25 22.95
CA GLU A 120 -4.72 1.36 21.49
C GLU A 120 -6.10 1.02 20.92
N GLY A 121 -6.74 -0.04 21.40
CA GLY A 121 -8.07 -0.45 20.93
C GLY A 121 -9.17 0.61 21.11
N TYR A 122 -8.98 1.52 22.08
CA TYR A 122 -9.86 2.68 22.28
C TYR A 122 -9.34 3.97 21.63
N ASN A 123 -8.23 3.92 20.88
CA ASN A 123 -7.55 5.07 20.28
C ASN A 123 -7.12 6.13 21.32
N ILE A 124 -6.70 5.68 22.51
CA ILE A 124 -6.31 6.50 23.67
C ILE A 124 -4.84 6.24 24.05
N LEU A 125 -3.99 5.84 23.10
CA LEU A 125 -2.55 5.67 23.31
C LEU A 125 -1.72 6.83 22.71
N PRO A 126 -1.79 8.06 23.27
CA PRO A 126 -0.96 9.15 22.82
C PRO A 126 0.53 8.84 23.04
N LYS A 127 1.36 9.38 22.15
CA LYS A 127 2.84 9.28 22.16
C LYS A 127 3.49 9.49 23.54
N LYS A 128 2.90 10.35 24.38
CA LYS A 128 3.39 10.64 25.75
C LYS A 128 3.20 9.46 26.72
N ILE A 129 2.13 8.68 26.57
CA ILE A 129 1.83 7.48 27.37
C ILE A 129 2.71 6.33 26.90
N LEU A 130 2.79 6.10 25.58
CA LEU A 130 3.66 5.06 25.03
C LEU A 130 5.12 5.21 25.49
N LYS A 131 5.67 6.43 25.43
CA LYS A 131 7.02 6.73 25.95
C LYS A 131 7.13 6.44 27.45
N TYR A 132 6.08 6.75 28.21
CA TYR A 132 6.06 6.48 29.65
C TYR A 132 6.09 4.98 29.94
N LEU A 133 5.25 4.20 29.23
CA LEU A 133 5.16 2.75 29.39
C LEU A 133 6.49 2.06 29.09
N ILE A 134 7.11 2.39 27.96
CA ILE A 134 8.42 1.86 27.55
C ILE A 134 9.48 2.14 28.64
N ASN A 135 9.49 3.35 29.21
CA ASN A 135 10.46 3.74 30.23
C ASN A 135 10.25 3.07 31.60
N LYS A 136 9.04 2.57 31.88
CA LYS A 136 8.65 1.99 33.17
C LYS A 136 8.69 0.45 33.15
N SER A 137 9.52 -0.13 32.28
CA SER A 137 9.74 -1.59 32.17
C SER A 137 8.50 -2.37 31.73
N PHE A 138 7.71 -1.80 30.81
CA PHE A 138 6.69 -2.57 30.09
C PHE A 138 7.34 -3.75 29.37
N ASN A 139 6.71 -4.93 29.44
CA ASN A 139 7.20 -6.14 28.79
C ASN A 139 7.06 -6.00 27.27
N LEU A 140 8.19 -5.78 26.59
CA LEU A 140 8.25 -5.61 25.15
C LEU A 140 7.84 -6.86 24.36
N GLN A 141 7.86 -8.04 24.98
CA GLN A 141 7.32 -9.26 24.35
C GLN A 141 5.81 -9.21 24.16
N LYS A 142 5.11 -8.26 24.81
CA LYS A 142 3.68 -8.02 24.61
C LYS A 142 3.39 -7.02 23.47
N ILE A 143 4.43 -6.58 22.75
CA ILE A 143 4.29 -5.75 21.54
C ILE A 143 4.28 -6.71 20.36
N ASP A 144 3.10 -6.94 19.82
CA ASP A 144 2.87 -7.79 18.67
C ASP A 144 2.68 -6.97 17.38
N SER A 145 2.35 -7.68 16.32
CA SER A 145 2.06 -7.14 15.00
C SER A 145 0.96 -6.08 15.00
N PHE A 146 -0.10 -6.28 15.79
CA PHE A 146 -1.21 -5.33 15.92
C PHE A 146 -0.73 -3.96 16.43
N LEU A 147 0.02 -3.95 17.53
CA LEU A 147 0.56 -2.70 18.10
C LEU A 147 1.60 -2.04 17.20
N ILE A 148 2.42 -2.81 16.49
CA ILE A 148 3.41 -2.26 15.55
C ILE A 148 2.70 -1.51 14.41
N ASN A 149 1.62 -2.06 13.88
CA ASN A 149 0.88 -1.45 12.77
C ASN A 149 0.18 -0.15 13.15
N SER A 150 -0.28 -0.04 14.39
CA SER A 150 -0.98 1.16 14.85
C SER A 150 -0.04 2.35 15.07
N PHE A 151 1.28 2.10 15.23
CA PHE A 151 2.25 3.14 15.53
C PHE A 151 2.77 3.88 14.28
N GLU A 152 2.92 5.20 14.43
CA GLU A 152 3.61 6.05 13.44
C GLU A 152 5.10 5.64 13.28
N SER A 153 5.67 5.86 12.09
CA SER A 153 7.07 5.49 11.78
C SER A 153 8.09 6.06 12.77
N GLU A 154 7.92 7.32 13.18
CA GLU A 154 8.75 7.99 14.19
C GLU A 154 8.72 7.32 15.57
N ILE A 155 7.58 6.71 15.91
CA ILE A 155 7.39 5.99 17.17
C ILE A 155 8.04 4.62 17.06
N LEU A 156 7.82 3.90 15.97
CA LEU A 156 8.46 2.61 15.69
C LEU A 156 9.98 2.71 15.69
N LYS A 157 10.54 3.71 15.01
CA LYS A 157 11.99 3.99 15.05
C LYS A 157 12.51 4.14 16.47
N LYS A 158 11.79 4.87 17.33
CA LYS A 158 12.18 5.06 18.74
C LYS A 158 12.00 3.80 19.56
N LEU A 159 10.96 3.03 19.28
CA LEU A 159 10.68 1.76 19.94
C LEU A 159 11.81 0.76 19.65
N PHE A 160 12.12 0.53 18.38
CA PHE A 160 13.23 -0.34 17.98
C PHE A 160 14.59 0.19 18.47
N LYS A 161 14.82 1.51 18.44
CA LYS A 161 16.10 2.10 18.84
C LYS A 161 16.36 2.11 20.35
N TYR A 162 15.34 2.43 21.15
CA TYR A 162 15.51 2.74 22.57
C TYR A 162 14.83 1.75 23.52
N ALA A 163 13.82 1.01 23.06
CA ALA A 163 13.17 0.01 23.91
C ALA A 163 13.98 -1.29 23.93
N ILE A 164 14.57 -1.69 22.80
CA ILE A 164 15.36 -2.92 22.68
C ILE A 164 16.59 -2.87 23.57
N PHE A 165 17.46 -1.86 23.43
CA PHE A 165 18.69 -1.74 24.20
C PHE A 165 18.47 -0.94 25.49
N ASP A 166 17.74 -1.52 26.43
CA ASP A 166 17.39 -0.87 27.70
C ASP A 166 18.57 -0.71 28.67
N ASN A 167 18.33 -0.02 29.78
CA ASN A 167 19.34 0.18 30.82
C ASN A 167 19.86 -1.16 31.37
N ALA A 168 19.04 -2.21 31.44
CA ALA A 168 19.47 -3.50 31.96
C ALA A 168 20.52 -4.15 31.04
N PHE A 169 20.34 -4.06 29.72
CA PHE A 169 21.35 -4.51 28.75
C PHE A 169 22.61 -3.67 28.76
N ILE A 170 22.48 -2.34 28.84
CA ILE A 170 23.64 -1.47 28.97
C ILE A 170 24.43 -1.85 30.24
N PHE A 171 23.75 -2.07 31.37
CA PHE A 171 24.39 -2.54 32.60
C PHE A 171 25.03 -3.93 32.44
N LYS A 172 24.40 -4.85 31.72
CA LYS A 172 24.97 -6.18 31.41
C LYS A 172 26.28 -6.05 30.64
N ILE A 173 26.31 -5.28 29.55
CA ILE A 173 27.53 -5.04 28.75
C ILE A 173 28.60 -4.32 29.57
N LEU A 174 28.24 -3.30 30.35
CA LEU A 174 29.17 -2.59 31.24
C LEU A 174 29.73 -3.49 32.34
N THR A 175 28.94 -4.45 32.85
CA THR A 175 29.38 -5.42 33.86
C THR A 175 30.42 -6.37 33.28
N ILE A 176 30.16 -6.94 32.10
CA ILE A 176 31.10 -7.79 31.37
C ILE A 176 32.41 -7.03 31.12
N TYR A 177 32.33 -5.78 30.64
CA TYR A 177 33.49 -4.92 30.43
C TYR A 177 34.27 -4.67 31.72
N LYS A 178 33.59 -4.31 32.81
CA LYS A 178 34.21 -4.05 34.12
C LYS A 178 34.89 -5.28 34.70
N GLN A 179 34.31 -6.46 34.51
CA GLN A 179 34.84 -7.75 34.96
C GLN A 179 35.98 -8.27 34.07
N LYS A 180 36.23 -7.62 32.92
CA LYS A 180 37.23 -8.04 31.92
C LYS A 180 37.01 -9.47 31.42
N GLU A 181 35.76 -9.92 31.37
CA GLU A 181 35.44 -11.22 30.80
C GLU A 181 35.64 -11.15 29.27
N PRO A 182 36.52 -12.00 28.69
CA PRO A 182 36.74 -11.99 27.26
C PRO A 182 35.51 -12.54 26.53
N LEU A 183 34.98 -11.76 25.59
CA LEU A 183 33.92 -12.20 24.66
C LEU A 183 34.52 -12.43 23.28
N SER A 184 34.22 -13.59 22.69
CA SER A 184 34.40 -13.81 21.26
C SER A 184 33.33 -13.07 20.46
N ASP A 185 33.61 -12.81 19.18
CA ASP A 185 32.65 -12.21 18.25
C ASP A 185 31.31 -12.96 18.22
N LYS A 186 31.35 -14.29 18.28
CA LYS A 186 30.13 -15.12 18.32
C LYS A 186 29.33 -14.88 19.60
N GLN A 187 29.98 -14.79 20.75
CA GLN A 187 29.29 -14.53 22.02
C GLN A 187 28.70 -13.13 22.05
N LEU A 188 29.42 -12.12 21.56
CA LEU A 188 28.90 -10.76 21.47
C LEU A 188 27.70 -10.69 20.52
N LYS A 189 27.79 -11.30 19.33
CA LYS A 189 26.67 -11.41 18.40
C LYS A 189 25.46 -12.07 19.03
N ASN A 190 25.63 -13.17 19.76
CA ASN A 190 24.53 -13.84 20.47
C ASN A 190 23.92 -12.97 21.57
N ILE A 191 24.73 -12.22 22.33
CA ILE A 191 24.24 -11.30 23.36
C ILE A 191 23.38 -10.20 22.73
N ILE A 192 23.82 -9.63 21.60
CA ILE A 192 23.07 -8.61 20.86
C ILE A 192 21.80 -9.20 20.23
N ALA A 193 21.89 -10.38 19.60
CA ALA A 193 20.74 -11.04 18.98
C ALA A 193 19.65 -11.37 20.00
N ASN A 194 20.03 -11.91 21.16
CA ASN A 194 19.09 -12.18 22.26
C ASN A 194 18.42 -10.90 22.77
N GLU A 195 19.14 -9.79 22.76
CA GLU A 195 18.59 -8.49 23.16
C GLU A 195 17.59 -7.96 22.13
N LYS A 196 17.92 -8.05 20.83
CA LYS A 196 17.02 -7.71 19.73
C LYS A 196 15.71 -8.50 19.77
N ASN A 197 15.77 -9.76 20.18
CA ASN A 197 14.59 -10.63 20.33
C ASN A 197 13.66 -10.28 21.51
N LYS A 198 13.89 -9.17 22.24
CA LYS A 198 12.95 -8.69 23.28
C LYS A 198 11.58 -8.31 22.74
N ILE A 199 11.52 -7.88 21.49
CA ILE A 199 10.29 -7.77 20.73
C ILE A 199 10.26 -8.99 19.84
N THR A 200 9.50 -10.00 20.22
CA THR A 200 9.26 -11.15 19.35
C THR A 200 8.00 -10.84 18.57
N ILE A 201 8.16 -10.55 17.28
CA ILE A 201 7.03 -10.60 16.36
C ILE A 201 6.78 -12.09 16.15
N GLU A 202 5.83 -12.66 16.88
CA GLU A 202 5.40 -14.04 16.65
C GLU A 202 4.96 -14.14 15.18
N ASN A 203 5.57 -15.05 14.43
CA ASN A 203 5.21 -15.33 13.05
C ASN A 203 3.90 -16.13 13.04
N ASP A 204 2.79 -15.44 13.32
CA ASP A 204 1.49 -15.85 12.82
C ASP A 204 1.57 -15.73 11.29
N CYS A 205 1.42 -16.86 10.60
CA CYS A 205 1.38 -17.07 9.14
C CYS A 205 2.32 -16.24 8.22
N LEU A 206 3.00 -16.89 7.27
CA LEU A 206 3.77 -16.20 6.21
C LEU A 206 2.94 -15.15 5.45
N ASP A 207 1.63 -15.35 5.35
CA ASP A 207 0.71 -14.41 4.71
C ASP A 207 0.57 -13.11 5.51
N ASP A 208 0.50 -13.17 6.84
CA ASP A 208 0.44 -11.95 7.66
C ASP A 208 1.74 -11.16 7.47
N ILE A 209 2.91 -11.81 7.49
CA ILE A 209 4.21 -11.15 7.25
C ILE A 209 4.21 -10.39 5.92
N LYS A 210 3.68 -10.98 4.84
CA LYS A 210 3.59 -10.34 3.53
C LYS A 210 2.69 -9.10 3.57
N GLU A 211 1.53 -9.19 4.23
CA GLU A 211 0.65 -8.04 4.42
C GLU A 211 1.35 -6.90 5.19
N HIS A 212 2.11 -7.23 6.24
CA HIS A 212 2.89 -6.26 7.00
C HIS A 212 3.97 -5.59 6.15
N LEU A 213 4.71 -6.36 5.35
CA LEU A 213 5.72 -5.82 4.45
C LEU A 213 5.11 -4.88 3.42
N ILE A 214 3.93 -5.19 2.88
CA ILE A 214 3.20 -4.29 1.98
C ILE A 214 2.92 -2.94 2.66
N GLU A 215 2.47 -2.93 3.92
CA GLU A 215 2.25 -1.68 4.67
C GLU A 215 3.55 -0.90 4.94
N ILE A 216 4.67 -1.59 5.15
CA ILE A 216 5.99 -0.96 5.25
C ILE A 216 6.41 -0.36 3.90
N PHE A 217 6.20 -1.06 2.78
CA PHE A 217 6.55 -0.58 1.44
C PHE A 217 5.75 0.67 1.06
N LYS A 218 4.45 0.71 1.38
CA LYS A 218 3.59 1.90 1.18
C LYS A 218 4.12 3.14 1.90
N LYS A 219 4.81 2.98 3.03
CA LYS A 219 5.44 4.09 3.76
C LYS A 219 6.73 4.58 3.09
N GLY A 220 7.35 3.77 2.22
CA GLY A 220 8.59 4.12 1.52
C GLY A 220 9.81 4.37 2.43
N ASP A 221 9.75 3.92 3.68
CA ASP A 221 10.77 4.20 4.70
C ASP A 221 11.75 3.03 4.81
N LYS A 222 12.91 3.16 4.17
CA LYS A 222 13.99 2.17 4.20
C LYS A 222 14.40 1.80 5.64
N GLU A 223 14.50 2.77 6.54
CA GLU A 223 14.93 2.53 7.92
C GLU A 223 13.88 1.72 8.70
N LEU A 224 12.59 1.89 8.37
CA LEU A 224 11.53 1.07 8.95
C LEU A 224 11.65 -0.39 8.50
N LEU A 225 11.93 -0.63 7.21
CA LEU A 225 12.16 -1.97 6.67
C LEU A 225 13.40 -2.63 7.28
N GLU A 226 14.52 -1.91 7.35
CA GLU A 226 15.75 -2.37 8.02
C GLU A 226 15.47 -2.80 9.45
N ASN A 227 14.80 -1.95 10.24
CA ASN A 227 14.44 -2.28 11.62
C ASN A 227 13.49 -3.47 11.72
N TYR A 228 12.54 -3.62 10.81
CA TYR A 228 11.63 -4.76 10.82
C TYR A 228 12.42 -6.07 10.63
N ILE A 229 13.26 -6.13 9.59
CA ILE A 229 14.05 -7.32 9.28
C ILE A 229 15.03 -7.66 10.41
N ASP A 230 15.75 -6.66 10.91
CA ASP A 230 16.76 -6.83 11.97
C ASP A 230 16.20 -7.41 13.28
N ASN A 231 14.89 -7.26 13.50
CA ASN A 231 14.20 -7.73 14.69
C ASN A 231 13.31 -8.96 14.41
N THR A 232 13.27 -9.44 13.17
CA THR A 232 12.68 -10.73 12.81
C THR A 232 13.79 -11.78 12.67
N THR A 233 13.46 -13.05 12.88
CA THR A 233 14.38 -14.16 12.54
C THR A 233 14.32 -14.54 11.06
N LEU A 234 13.58 -13.76 10.26
CA LEU A 234 13.20 -14.05 8.89
C LEU A 234 14.25 -13.52 7.90
N GLU A 235 14.68 -14.35 6.97
CA GLU A 235 15.49 -13.91 5.83
C GLU A 235 14.56 -13.46 4.69
N LEU A 236 14.81 -12.28 4.11
CA LEU A 236 13.92 -11.70 3.08
C LEU A 236 13.69 -12.62 1.87
N GLU A 237 14.67 -13.48 1.56
CA GLU A 237 14.56 -14.43 0.46
C GLU A 237 13.54 -15.55 0.72
N GLU A 238 13.32 -15.92 1.99
CA GLU A 238 12.37 -16.96 2.39
C GLU A 238 10.90 -16.51 2.23
N ILE A 239 10.68 -15.21 1.99
CA ILE A 239 9.35 -14.61 1.80
C ILE A 239 8.84 -14.82 0.37
N ASN A 240 9.77 -14.99 -0.57
CA ASN A 240 9.43 -15.15 -1.98
C ASN A 240 8.76 -16.51 -2.21
N ASP A 241 7.65 -16.49 -2.96
CA ASP A 241 6.99 -17.69 -3.46
C ASP A 241 6.36 -17.46 -4.84
N GLU A 242 5.58 -18.43 -5.31
CA GLU A 242 4.92 -18.37 -6.63
C GLU A 242 3.93 -17.20 -6.80
N ASN A 243 3.43 -16.63 -5.70
CA ASN A 243 2.43 -15.57 -5.68
C ASN A 243 2.97 -14.26 -5.07
N PHE A 244 4.17 -14.26 -4.48
CA PHE A 244 4.77 -13.11 -3.83
C PHE A 244 6.26 -12.97 -4.17
N ASP A 245 6.61 -11.88 -4.84
CA ASP A 245 8.00 -11.46 -5.02
C ASP A 245 8.22 -10.15 -4.26
N ILE A 246 9.16 -10.15 -3.31
CA ILE A 246 9.38 -9.02 -2.42
C ILE A 246 9.82 -7.76 -3.16
N LEU A 247 10.66 -7.89 -4.18
CA LEU A 247 11.13 -6.75 -4.97
C LEU A 247 9.99 -6.15 -5.79
N MET A 248 9.22 -6.99 -6.49
CA MET A 248 8.07 -6.51 -7.28
C MET A 248 6.98 -5.93 -6.40
N ASN A 249 6.67 -6.53 -5.24
CA ASN A 249 5.72 -5.98 -4.28
C ASN A 249 6.18 -4.63 -3.72
N ALA A 250 7.48 -4.48 -3.43
CA ALA A 250 8.03 -3.21 -2.98
C ALA A 250 7.95 -2.14 -4.07
N ILE A 251 8.28 -2.49 -5.33
CA ILE A 251 8.17 -1.58 -6.48
C ILE A 251 6.72 -1.17 -6.73
N GLU A 252 5.76 -2.09 -6.59
CA GLU A 252 4.33 -1.84 -6.77
C GLU A 252 3.78 -0.85 -5.72
N ASN A 253 4.31 -0.90 -4.49
CA ASN A 253 3.83 -0.09 -3.38
C ASN A 253 4.70 1.14 -3.06
N SER A 254 5.86 1.30 -3.69
CA SER A 254 6.82 2.37 -3.36
C SER A 254 7.62 2.87 -4.56
N ASP A 255 7.86 4.18 -4.61
CA ASP A 255 8.77 4.83 -5.55
C ASP A 255 10.14 5.18 -4.93
N SER A 256 10.41 4.74 -3.69
CA SER A 256 11.67 5.00 -2.96
C SER A 256 12.82 4.15 -3.51
N CYS A 257 13.72 4.77 -4.27
CA CYS A 257 14.93 4.11 -4.75
C CYS A 257 15.81 3.56 -3.61
N GLU A 258 15.85 4.23 -2.45
CA GLU A 258 16.63 3.79 -1.30
C GLU A 258 16.10 2.48 -0.71
N LEU A 259 14.77 2.35 -0.58
CA LEU A 259 14.11 1.13 -0.13
C LEU A 259 14.33 -0.01 -1.13
N ILE A 260 14.10 0.25 -2.43
CA ILE A 260 14.31 -0.73 -3.49
C ILE A 260 15.79 -1.17 -3.56
N GLN A 261 16.72 -0.22 -3.44
CA GLN A 261 18.15 -0.52 -3.40
C GLN A 261 18.50 -1.44 -2.22
N TYR A 262 17.94 -1.19 -1.03
CA TYR A 262 18.17 -2.04 0.12
C TYR A 262 17.70 -3.49 -0.10
N ILE A 263 16.53 -3.68 -0.70
CA ILE A 263 16.03 -5.03 -1.03
C ILE A 263 16.96 -5.73 -2.03
N ILE A 264 17.37 -5.04 -3.09
CA ILE A 264 18.29 -5.59 -4.11
C ILE A 264 19.66 -5.96 -3.50
N ASP A 265 20.15 -5.18 -2.55
CA ASP A 265 21.44 -5.44 -1.90
C ASP A 265 21.35 -6.57 -0.85
N THR A 266 20.16 -6.83 -0.30
CA THR A 266 19.94 -7.82 0.77
C THR A 266 19.55 -9.20 0.23
N VAL A 267 18.75 -9.24 -0.83
CA VAL A 267 18.28 -10.49 -1.45
C VAL A 267 19.20 -10.87 -2.62
N PRO A 268 19.70 -12.12 -2.70
CA PRO A 268 20.71 -12.50 -3.70
C PRO A 268 20.11 -12.78 -5.09
N TYR A 269 19.62 -11.74 -5.76
CA TYR A 269 19.16 -11.84 -7.16
C TYR A 269 20.31 -12.21 -8.10
N THR A 270 20.10 -13.21 -8.97
CA THR A 270 21.08 -13.55 -10.03
C THR A 270 21.17 -12.44 -11.06
N ASP A 271 20.02 -11.92 -11.49
CA ASP A 271 19.86 -10.73 -12.31
C ASP A 271 18.46 -10.11 -12.07
N LEU A 272 18.16 -9.00 -12.75
CA LEU A 272 16.87 -8.31 -12.69
C LEU A 272 15.97 -8.62 -13.90
N ASN A 273 16.32 -9.66 -14.66
CA ASN A 273 15.72 -10.06 -15.93
C ASN A 273 14.99 -11.38 -15.77
N TYR A 274 14.04 -11.41 -14.84
CA TYR A 274 13.20 -12.57 -14.55
C TYR A 274 11.73 -12.17 -14.56
N ASP A 275 10.86 -13.13 -14.88
CA ASP A 275 9.42 -12.98 -14.82
C ASP A 275 8.77 -14.06 -13.93
N LEU A 276 7.74 -13.65 -13.18
CA LEU A 276 6.98 -14.53 -12.30
C LEU A 276 5.49 -14.41 -12.59
N PRO A 277 4.71 -15.52 -12.56
CA PRO A 277 3.27 -15.54 -12.83
C PRO A 277 2.42 -15.04 -11.65
N LEU A 278 2.79 -13.88 -11.09
CA LEU A 278 2.11 -13.29 -9.93
C LEU A 278 0.65 -12.96 -10.27
N ASN A 279 -0.29 -13.55 -9.53
CA ASN A 279 -1.74 -13.36 -9.75
C ASN A 279 -2.19 -13.66 -11.20
N LYS A 280 -1.61 -14.69 -11.83
CA LYS A 280 -1.86 -15.08 -13.24
C LYS A 280 -1.31 -14.10 -14.29
N GLU A 281 -0.52 -13.13 -13.87
CA GLU A 281 0.16 -12.18 -14.77
C GLU A 281 1.66 -12.37 -14.65
N TYR A 282 2.33 -12.56 -15.79
CA TYR A 282 3.79 -12.58 -15.81
C TYR A 282 4.29 -11.14 -15.70
N LYS A 283 5.01 -10.85 -14.63
CA LYS A 283 5.60 -9.53 -14.36
C LYS A 283 7.11 -9.66 -14.17
N THR A 284 7.85 -8.65 -14.59
CA THR A 284 9.28 -8.45 -14.29
C THR A 284 9.44 -7.20 -13.40
N PRO A 285 10.56 -7.05 -12.67
CA PRO A 285 10.79 -5.86 -11.85
C PRO A 285 10.63 -4.55 -12.64
N ILE A 286 11.19 -4.50 -13.85
CA ILE A 286 11.10 -3.31 -14.72
C ILE A 286 9.69 -3.09 -15.27
N SER A 287 8.94 -4.15 -15.60
CA SER A 287 7.54 -4.01 -16.04
C SER A 287 6.66 -3.50 -14.92
N THR A 288 6.88 -3.94 -13.68
CA THR A 288 6.16 -3.47 -12.50
C THR A 288 6.42 -1.99 -12.26
N ALA A 289 7.68 -1.55 -12.30
CA ALA A 289 8.02 -0.14 -12.14
C ALA A 289 7.34 0.76 -13.19
N ILE A 290 7.25 0.28 -14.44
CA ILE A 290 6.63 1.02 -15.54
C ILE A 290 5.10 0.98 -15.48
N SER A 291 4.50 -0.13 -15.05
CA SER A 291 3.05 -0.23 -14.80
C SER A 291 2.56 0.83 -13.82
N TYR A 292 3.34 1.08 -12.76
CA TYR A 292 3.04 2.04 -11.70
C TYR A 292 3.63 3.44 -11.94
N ASN A 293 4.17 3.72 -13.14
CA ASN A 293 4.81 5.00 -13.49
C ASN A 293 5.97 5.41 -12.55
N HIS A 294 6.59 4.47 -11.83
CA HIS A 294 7.75 4.69 -10.97
C HIS A 294 9.03 4.82 -11.81
N PHE A 295 9.09 5.84 -12.68
CA PHE A 295 10.15 6.00 -13.69
C PHE A 295 11.55 6.17 -13.11
N LYS A 296 11.67 6.73 -11.89
CA LYS A 296 12.97 6.79 -11.18
C LYS A 296 13.46 5.41 -10.78
N VAL A 297 12.56 4.56 -10.28
CA VAL A 297 12.85 3.16 -9.97
C VAL A 297 13.17 2.39 -11.25
N ALA A 298 12.42 2.60 -12.33
CA ALA A 298 12.73 1.98 -13.63
C ALA A 298 14.14 2.38 -14.14
N ASP A 299 14.50 3.66 -14.06
CA ASP A 299 15.85 4.14 -14.41
C ASP A 299 16.93 3.52 -13.54
N PHE A 300 16.67 3.39 -12.24
CA PHE A 300 17.54 2.73 -11.30
C PHE A 300 17.72 1.23 -11.62
N LEU A 301 16.64 0.49 -11.90
CA LEU A 301 16.71 -0.92 -12.31
C LEU A 301 17.51 -1.10 -13.61
N ILE A 302 17.29 -0.23 -14.61
CA ILE A 302 18.08 -0.24 -15.85
C ILE A 302 19.56 -0.02 -15.54
N SER A 303 19.89 0.90 -14.63
CA SER A 303 21.29 1.15 -14.22
C SER A 303 21.94 -0.05 -13.53
N LYS A 304 21.12 -0.96 -12.97
CA LYS A 304 21.54 -2.22 -12.35
C LYS A 304 21.50 -3.41 -13.32
N GLY A 305 21.18 -3.20 -14.60
CA GLY A 305 21.23 -4.23 -15.64
C GLY A 305 19.88 -4.83 -16.04
N ALA A 306 18.76 -4.26 -15.60
CA ALA A 306 17.44 -4.66 -16.09
C ALA A 306 17.25 -4.29 -17.58
N ASP A 307 16.81 -5.25 -18.38
CA ASP A 307 16.55 -5.11 -19.81
C ASP A 307 15.09 -4.70 -20.06
N LEU A 308 14.91 -3.48 -20.57
CA LEU A 308 13.61 -2.95 -20.98
C LEU A 308 12.94 -3.79 -22.09
N ASN A 309 13.71 -4.55 -22.85
CA ASN A 309 13.22 -5.43 -23.91
C ASN A 309 13.07 -6.89 -23.47
N TYR A 310 13.24 -7.19 -22.18
CA TYR A 310 13.00 -8.52 -21.65
C TYR A 310 11.58 -8.98 -22.01
N LYS A 311 11.50 -10.21 -22.51
CA LYS A 311 10.27 -10.79 -23.05
C LYS A 311 9.50 -11.45 -21.91
N LEU A 312 8.29 -10.97 -21.65
CA LEU A 312 7.39 -11.57 -20.67
C LEU A 312 6.74 -12.82 -21.28
N VAL A 313 7.14 -14.01 -20.83
CA VAL A 313 6.72 -15.29 -21.43
C VAL A 313 5.52 -15.83 -20.66
N ASN A 314 4.38 -15.95 -21.33
CA ASN A 314 3.26 -16.67 -20.74
C ASN A 314 3.34 -18.15 -21.13
N ASP A 315 3.67 -19.02 -20.16
CA ASP A 315 3.86 -20.46 -20.42
C ASP A 315 2.58 -21.13 -20.93
N ASN A 316 1.41 -20.67 -20.48
CA ASN A 316 0.12 -21.23 -20.91
C ASN A 316 -0.14 -20.98 -22.40
N THR A 317 0.26 -19.82 -22.93
CA THR A 317 0.04 -19.45 -24.33
C THR A 317 1.27 -19.62 -25.21
N LYS A 318 2.43 -19.94 -24.62
CA LYS A 318 3.76 -19.94 -25.27
C LYS A 318 4.03 -18.65 -26.06
N SER A 319 3.46 -17.54 -25.62
CA SER A 319 3.58 -16.25 -26.29
C SER A 319 4.37 -15.29 -25.42
N SER A 320 5.30 -14.59 -26.04
CA SER A 320 6.08 -13.53 -25.39
C SER A 320 5.47 -12.17 -25.72
N ASN A 321 5.23 -11.35 -24.70
CA ASN A 321 4.82 -9.96 -24.88
C ASN A 321 6.00 -9.02 -24.67
N GLU A 322 6.10 -7.99 -25.52
CA GLU A 322 6.92 -6.83 -25.21
C GLU A 322 6.16 -5.91 -24.24
N ILE A 323 6.90 -5.10 -23.49
CA ILE A 323 6.37 -4.35 -22.35
C ILE A 323 5.15 -3.49 -22.69
N LEU A 324 5.08 -2.81 -23.84
CA LEU A 324 3.92 -1.97 -24.16
C LEU A 324 2.66 -2.80 -24.44
N LEU A 325 2.80 -3.96 -25.09
CA LEU A 325 1.69 -4.89 -25.29
C LEU A 325 1.24 -5.53 -23.98
N TYR A 326 2.17 -5.81 -23.06
CA TYR A 326 1.86 -6.26 -21.70
C TYR A 326 1.06 -5.19 -20.94
N LEU A 327 1.54 -3.95 -20.91
CA LEU A 327 0.85 -2.83 -20.27
C LEU A 327 -0.56 -2.66 -20.84
N TYR A 328 -0.72 -2.76 -22.16
CA TYR A 328 -2.03 -2.66 -22.80
C TYR A 328 -2.98 -3.78 -22.38
N ARG A 329 -2.51 -5.04 -22.39
CA ARG A 329 -3.36 -6.21 -22.10
C ARG A 329 -3.84 -6.27 -20.65
N ASN A 330 -3.04 -5.74 -19.73
CA ASN A 330 -3.36 -5.69 -18.31
C ASN A 330 -3.89 -4.31 -17.87
N ASN A 331 -4.31 -3.46 -18.81
CA ASN A 331 -4.87 -2.12 -18.56
C ASN A 331 -3.97 -1.17 -17.74
N PHE A 332 -2.65 -1.37 -17.78
CA PHE A 332 -1.67 -0.45 -17.18
C PHE A 332 -1.18 0.62 -18.16
N LEU A 333 -1.37 0.44 -19.48
CA LEU A 333 -0.87 1.38 -20.48
C LEU A 333 -1.56 2.74 -20.33
N ASN A 334 -0.75 3.78 -20.18
CA ASN A 334 -1.18 5.18 -20.17
C ASN A 334 -0.20 6.03 -20.99
N PHE A 335 -0.51 7.30 -21.18
CA PHE A 335 0.31 8.17 -22.01
C PHE A 335 1.73 8.37 -21.45
N ASP A 336 1.87 8.46 -20.12
CA ASP A 336 3.16 8.69 -19.45
C ASP A 336 4.10 7.49 -19.58
N ASN A 337 3.62 6.28 -19.26
CA ASN A 337 4.47 5.09 -19.41
C ASN A 337 4.76 4.72 -20.87
N LEU A 338 3.84 5.01 -21.80
CA LEU A 338 4.10 4.92 -23.23
C LEU A 338 5.24 5.85 -23.63
N LYS A 339 5.15 7.13 -23.25
CA LYS A 339 6.15 8.16 -23.56
C LYS A 339 7.50 7.80 -22.97
N TYR A 340 7.55 7.45 -21.69
CA TYR A 340 8.77 7.03 -21.02
C TYR A 340 9.43 5.84 -21.75
N THR A 341 8.66 4.78 -22.01
CA THR A 341 9.15 3.54 -22.62
C THR A 341 9.70 3.79 -24.02
N LEU A 342 8.97 4.53 -24.88
CA LEU A 342 9.42 4.82 -26.24
C LEU A 342 10.67 5.68 -26.26
N ASN A 343 10.75 6.71 -25.40
CA ASN A 343 11.95 7.55 -25.31
C ASN A 343 13.17 6.74 -24.86
N LYS A 344 13.03 5.84 -23.88
CA LYS A 344 14.12 4.96 -23.46
C LYS A 344 14.55 4.00 -24.56
N LYS A 345 13.60 3.37 -25.26
CA LYS A 345 13.92 2.50 -26.41
C LYS A 345 14.66 3.25 -27.52
N ILE A 346 14.27 4.50 -27.82
CA ILE A 346 14.98 5.35 -28.79
C ILE A 346 16.40 5.67 -28.33
N LEU A 347 16.58 6.08 -27.07
CA LEU A 347 17.89 6.40 -26.52
C LEU A 347 18.83 5.18 -26.55
N ASN A 348 18.34 3.99 -26.17
CA ASN A 348 19.14 2.75 -26.22
C ASN A 348 19.52 2.41 -27.66
N LYS A 349 18.60 2.54 -28.62
CA LYS A 349 18.89 2.34 -30.05
C LYS A 349 20.00 3.26 -30.56
N ILE A 350 19.99 4.54 -30.17
CA ILE A 350 21.03 5.51 -30.56
C ILE A 350 22.40 5.08 -30.00
N LYS A 351 22.44 4.56 -28.76
CA LYS A 351 23.68 4.10 -28.13
C LYS A 351 24.24 2.81 -28.75
N GLU A 352 23.36 1.86 -29.11
CA GLU A 352 23.77 0.50 -29.47
C GLU A 352 23.88 0.25 -30.98
N ASN A 353 23.58 1.24 -31.84
CA ASN A 353 23.45 1.05 -33.30
C ASN A 353 22.54 -0.15 -33.69
N ALA A 354 21.62 -0.52 -32.79
CA ALA A 354 20.79 -1.70 -32.93
C ALA A 354 19.68 -1.51 -33.98
N LYS A 355 19.37 -2.58 -34.72
CA LYS A 355 18.21 -2.61 -35.62
C LYS A 355 16.94 -2.89 -34.83
N GLY A 356 15.85 -2.19 -35.19
CA GLY A 356 14.48 -2.55 -34.81
C GLY A 356 13.96 -1.88 -33.54
N LEU A 357 13.52 -0.63 -33.65
CA LEU A 357 12.57 -0.06 -32.70
C LEU A 357 11.19 -0.62 -33.08
N TYR A 358 10.74 -1.66 -32.38
CA TYR A 358 9.52 -2.36 -32.75
C TYR A 358 8.43 -2.16 -31.71
N VAL A 359 7.31 -1.61 -32.17
CA VAL A 359 6.00 -1.72 -31.51
C VAL A 359 5.20 -2.72 -32.31
N THR A 360 4.53 -3.65 -31.62
CA THR A 360 3.78 -4.69 -32.30
C THR A 360 2.64 -4.09 -33.14
N HIS A 361 2.44 -4.59 -34.36
CA HIS A 361 1.26 -4.23 -35.17
C HIS A 361 -0.06 -4.48 -34.40
N SER A 362 -0.07 -5.48 -33.51
CA SER A 362 -1.20 -5.77 -32.62
C SER A 362 -1.51 -4.62 -31.67
N LEU A 363 -0.52 -3.95 -31.09
CA LEU A 363 -0.76 -2.83 -30.19
C LEU A 363 -1.41 -1.66 -30.94
N ILE A 364 -0.85 -1.25 -32.08
CA ILE A 364 -1.40 -0.16 -32.90
C ILE A 364 -2.83 -0.50 -33.35
N TYR A 365 -3.08 -1.73 -33.79
CA TYR A 365 -4.42 -2.20 -34.14
C TYR A 365 -5.41 -2.02 -32.99
N ASN A 366 -5.02 -2.46 -31.78
CA ASN A 366 -5.85 -2.44 -30.60
C ASN A 366 -6.15 -1.00 -30.13
N LEU A 367 -5.14 -0.12 -30.12
CA LEU A 367 -5.30 1.29 -29.76
C LEU A 367 -6.28 2.02 -30.70
N ILE A 368 -6.14 1.83 -32.02
CA ILE A 368 -7.08 2.40 -32.99
C ILE A 368 -8.51 1.91 -32.75
N LYS A 369 -8.66 0.61 -32.47
CA LYS A 369 -9.96 -0.01 -32.23
C LYS A 369 -10.64 0.51 -30.96
N GLN A 370 -9.87 0.79 -29.92
CA GLN A 370 -10.36 1.35 -28.64
C GLN A 370 -10.39 2.88 -28.61
N THR A 371 -10.21 3.54 -29.76
CA THR A 371 -10.23 5.01 -29.88
C THR A 371 -9.14 5.75 -29.11
N GLU A 372 -8.02 5.07 -28.82
CA GLU A 372 -6.83 5.62 -28.17
C GLU A 372 -5.96 6.43 -29.16
N ASN A 373 -6.53 7.53 -29.65
CA ASN A 373 -5.99 8.29 -30.78
C ASN A 373 -4.69 9.02 -30.44
N GLU A 374 -4.62 9.64 -29.27
CA GLU A 374 -3.44 10.39 -28.81
C GLU A 374 -2.21 9.48 -28.66
N MET A 375 -2.37 8.32 -28.01
CA MET A 375 -1.31 7.31 -27.90
C MET A 375 -0.88 6.79 -29.28
N THR A 376 -1.85 6.55 -30.18
CA THR A 376 -1.52 6.05 -31.52
C THR A 376 -0.76 7.09 -32.35
N GLU A 377 -1.18 8.36 -32.30
CA GLU A 377 -0.47 9.46 -32.93
C GLU A 377 0.96 9.55 -32.43
N TYR A 378 1.13 9.52 -31.11
CA TYR A 378 2.43 9.62 -30.46
C TYR A 378 3.36 8.51 -30.94
N ILE A 379 2.89 7.26 -30.99
CA ILE A 379 3.65 6.12 -31.54
C ILE A 379 4.04 6.38 -33.00
N ILE A 380 3.08 6.72 -33.86
CA ILE A 380 3.33 6.88 -35.30
C ILE A 380 4.35 7.97 -35.56
N ARG A 381 4.21 9.13 -34.91
CA ARG A 381 5.14 10.26 -35.07
C ARG A 381 6.52 9.93 -34.55
N THR A 382 6.60 9.36 -33.34
CA THR A 382 7.85 9.10 -32.61
C THR A 382 8.70 8.03 -33.29
N LEU A 383 8.06 6.96 -33.80
CA LEU A 383 8.78 5.87 -34.47
C LEU A 383 8.87 6.04 -36.00
N HIS A 384 8.31 7.13 -36.53
CA HIS A 384 8.13 7.36 -37.96
C HIS A 384 7.47 6.16 -38.67
N PHE A 385 6.44 5.60 -38.02
CA PHE A 385 5.75 4.43 -38.51
C PHE A 385 4.93 4.80 -39.77
N PRO A 386 5.00 4.02 -40.87
CA PRO A 386 4.24 4.35 -42.07
C PRO A 386 2.74 4.20 -41.84
N VAL A 387 1.95 5.15 -42.33
CA VAL A 387 0.48 5.02 -42.36
C VAL A 387 0.09 4.06 -43.49
N THR A 388 -0.65 3.02 -43.13
CA THR A 388 -1.03 1.88 -43.97
C THR A 388 -2.55 1.80 -44.17
N ILE A 389 -2.96 1.12 -45.24
CA ILE A 389 -4.37 0.82 -45.55
C ILE A 389 -5.06 0.12 -44.36
N ASN A 390 -4.34 -0.76 -43.66
CA ASN A 390 -4.89 -1.49 -42.53
C ASN A 390 -5.26 -0.57 -41.35
N GLN A 391 -4.50 0.48 -41.08
CA GLN A 391 -4.82 1.42 -39.99
C GLN A 391 -6.12 2.20 -40.31
N TYR A 392 -6.26 2.71 -41.53
CA TYR A 392 -7.53 3.32 -41.98
C TYR A 392 -8.70 2.35 -41.87
N ARG A 393 -8.52 1.10 -42.34
CA ARG A 393 -9.57 0.08 -42.30
C ARG A 393 -10.03 -0.19 -40.87
N VAL A 394 -9.11 -0.31 -39.91
CA VAL A 394 -9.44 -0.56 -38.51
C VAL A 394 -10.17 0.63 -37.89
N ALA A 395 -9.72 1.86 -38.17
CA ALA A 395 -10.40 3.08 -37.71
C ALA A 395 -11.84 3.15 -38.23
N LEU A 396 -12.05 2.85 -39.53
CA LEU A 396 -13.38 2.81 -40.14
C LEU A 396 -14.29 1.73 -39.53
N ILE A 397 -13.78 0.51 -39.33
CA ILE A 397 -14.53 -0.57 -38.69
C ILE A 397 -14.97 -0.16 -37.28
N ALA A 398 -14.08 0.49 -36.52
CA ALA A 398 -14.33 0.98 -35.17
C ALA A 398 -15.20 2.26 -35.10
N ASN A 399 -15.60 2.85 -36.24
CA ASN A 399 -16.27 4.17 -36.31
C ASN A 399 -15.43 5.31 -35.71
N ASN A 400 -14.11 5.15 -35.68
CA ASN A 400 -13.16 6.12 -35.15
C ASN A 400 -12.73 7.12 -36.24
N TYR A 401 -13.64 8.03 -36.59
CA TYR A 401 -13.43 8.97 -37.70
C TYR A 401 -12.38 10.03 -37.38
N ASP A 402 -12.24 10.44 -36.12
CA ASP A 402 -11.16 11.32 -35.67
C ASP A 402 -9.79 10.69 -35.95
N MET A 403 -9.68 9.37 -35.79
CA MET A 403 -8.45 8.66 -36.15
C MET A 403 -8.23 8.56 -37.66
N VAL A 404 -9.29 8.47 -38.47
CA VAL A 404 -9.14 8.55 -39.94
C VAL A 404 -8.56 9.90 -40.33
N ASP A 405 -9.11 10.97 -39.78
CA ASP A 405 -8.64 12.33 -40.02
C ASP A 405 -7.20 12.52 -39.54
N LEU A 406 -6.86 11.99 -38.37
CA LEU A 406 -5.52 12.03 -37.81
C LEU A 406 -4.51 11.27 -38.67
N LEU A 407 -4.83 10.03 -39.07
CA LEU A 407 -3.99 9.23 -39.96
C LEU A 407 -3.73 9.96 -41.30
N TYR A 408 -4.73 10.64 -41.84
CA TYR A 408 -4.60 11.44 -43.05
C TYR A 408 -3.67 12.64 -42.88
N GLU A 409 -3.78 13.31 -41.73
CA GLU A 409 -2.94 14.45 -41.36
C GLU A 409 -1.46 14.04 -41.20
N ILE A 410 -1.20 12.94 -40.49
CA ILE A 410 0.17 12.52 -40.15
C ILE A 410 0.87 11.71 -41.23
N ASP A 411 0.13 11.17 -42.22
CA ASP A 411 0.73 10.48 -43.36
C ASP A 411 1.63 11.44 -44.14
N LYS A 412 2.90 11.09 -44.33
CA LYS A 412 3.87 11.91 -45.07
C LYS A 412 3.86 11.64 -46.58
N SER A 413 3.06 10.68 -47.05
CA SER A 413 2.94 10.41 -48.49
C SER A 413 2.27 11.56 -49.24
N GLU A 414 2.47 11.62 -50.55
CA GLU A 414 1.75 12.56 -51.43
C GLU A 414 0.23 12.44 -51.30
N GLU A 415 -0.48 13.55 -51.51
CA GLU A 415 -1.93 13.66 -51.30
C GLU A 415 -2.74 12.56 -52.01
N ILE A 416 -2.37 12.25 -53.26
CA ILE A 416 -3.03 11.20 -54.05
C ILE A 416 -2.83 9.83 -53.39
N SER A 417 -1.64 9.55 -52.86
CA SER A 417 -1.35 8.28 -52.18
C SER A 417 -2.17 8.12 -50.91
N LYS A 418 -2.32 9.19 -50.11
CA LYS A 418 -3.17 9.19 -48.91
C LYS A 418 -4.62 8.83 -49.24
N LEU A 419 -5.18 9.51 -50.24
CA LEU A 419 -6.56 9.30 -50.69
C LEU A 419 -6.75 7.88 -51.24
N LEU A 420 -5.80 7.36 -52.02
CA LEU A 420 -5.86 6.00 -52.55
C LEU A 420 -5.87 4.96 -51.42
N LYS A 421 -5.01 5.09 -50.40
CA LYS A 421 -5.01 4.18 -49.23
C LYS A 421 -6.35 4.19 -48.51
N LEU A 422 -6.94 5.38 -48.33
CA LEU A 422 -8.24 5.55 -47.67
C LEU A 422 -9.38 4.94 -48.49
N ILE A 423 -9.42 5.20 -49.80
CA ILE A 423 -10.42 4.63 -50.70
C ILE A 423 -10.29 3.10 -50.72
N GLU A 424 -9.07 2.57 -50.81
CA GLU A 424 -8.85 1.12 -50.75
C GLU A 424 -9.33 0.54 -49.41
N ALA A 425 -9.12 1.24 -48.29
CA ALA A 425 -9.66 0.82 -47.00
C ALA A 425 -11.20 0.82 -46.98
N LEU A 426 -11.85 1.80 -47.61
CA LEU A 426 -13.32 1.87 -47.74
C LEU A 426 -13.88 0.72 -48.58
N THR A 427 -13.20 0.30 -49.65
CA THR A 427 -13.64 -0.86 -50.46
C THR A 427 -13.66 -2.17 -49.69
N LYS A 428 -12.88 -2.26 -48.59
CA LYS A 428 -12.81 -3.40 -47.68
C LYS A 428 -13.78 -3.31 -46.49
N CYS A 429 -14.64 -2.29 -46.48
CA CYS A 429 -15.62 -2.01 -45.43
C CYS A 429 -17.06 -2.02 -46.01
N SER A 430 -18.07 -1.93 -45.15
CA SER A 430 -19.45 -1.78 -45.61
C SER A 430 -19.66 -0.40 -46.25
N THR A 431 -20.57 -0.31 -47.23
CA THR A 431 -20.95 0.94 -47.90
C THR A 431 -21.42 2.02 -46.92
N GLU A 432 -22.02 1.60 -45.79
CA GLU A 432 -22.41 2.48 -44.68
C GLU A 432 -21.22 3.27 -44.11
N LYS A 433 -20.02 2.68 -44.03
CA LYS A 433 -18.83 3.37 -43.50
C LYS A 433 -18.43 4.56 -44.37
N SER A 434 -18.62 4.47 -45.68
CA SER A 434 -18.36 5.59 -46.61
C SER A 434 -19.33 6.75 -46.35
N TYR A 435 -20.61 6.44 -46.18
CA TYR A 435 -21.62 7.45 -45.83
C TYR A 435 -21.33 8.12 -44.50
N LEU A 436 -21.04 7.34 -43.46
CA LEU A 436 -20.75 7.89 -42.13
C LEU A 436 -19.48 8.74 -42.13
N LEU A 437 -18.40 8.29 -42.79
CA LEU A 437 -17.17 9.06 -42.93
C LEU A 437 -17.44 10.42 -43.58
N SER A 438 -18.24 10.47 -44.67
CA SER A 438 -18.53 11.74 -45.35
C SER A 438 -19.31 12.75 -44.51
N LYS A 439 -20.02 12.27 -43.48
CA LYS A 439 -20.72 13.14 -42.51
C LYS A 439 -19.87 13.55 -41.32
N LYS A 440 -18.82 12.80 -41.00
CA LYS A 440 -18.08 12.93 -39.74
C LYS A 440 -16.68 13.53 -39.89
N THR A 441 -16.02 13.31 -41.02
CA THR A 441 -14.68 13.87 -41.28
C THR A 441 -14.67 15.40 -41.27
N LYS A 442 -13.59 15.99 -40.75
CA LYS A 442 -13.32 17.43 -40.82
C LYS A 442 -12.70 17.89 -42.16
N TYR A 443 -12.28 16.96 -43.02
CA TYR A 443 -11.57 17.29 -44.26
C TYR A 443 -12.48 17.18 -45.50
N ASP A 444 -12.63 18.29 -46.23
CA ASP A 444 -13.47 18.33 -47.45
C ASP A 444 -13.04 17.35 -48.54
N LYS A 445 -11.74 17.09 -48.66
CA LYS A 445 -11.21 16.11 -49.63
C LYS A 445 -11.60 14.68 -49.25
N ILE A 446 -11.51 14.33 -47.97
CA ILE A 446 -11.94 13.02 -47.46
C ILE A 446 -13.45 12.88 -47.65
N LYS A 447 -14.21 13.91 -47.32
CA LYS A 447 -15.66 13.96 -47.53
C LYS A 447 -16.03 13.71 -48.99
N SER A 448 -15.40 14.43 -49.91
CA SER A 448 -15.64 14.29 -51.35
C SER A 448 -15.31 12.88 -51.85
N ALA A 449 -14.18 12.31 -51.40
CA ALA A 449 -13.78 10.95 -51.75
C ALA A 449 -14.75 9.89 -51.19
N ALA A 450 -15.19 10.07 -49.94
CA ALA A 450 -16.11 9.16 -49.27
C ALA A 450 -17.53 9.20 -49.88
N ASP A 451 -18.03 10.41 -50.21
CA ASP A 451 -19.31 10.59 -50.92
C ASP A 451 -19.27 9.97 -52.32
N MET A 452 -18.20 10.19 -53.08
CA MET A 452 -18.03 9.59 -54.40
C MET A 452 -18.00 8.06 -54.32
N HIS A 453 -17.22 7.50 -53.39
CA HIS A 453 -17.19 6.06 -53.16
C HIS A 453 -18.57 5.51 -52.78
N PHE A 454 -19.31 6.21 -51.91
CA PHE A 454 -20.66 5.81 -51.50
C PHE A 454 -21.65 5.77 -52.67
N GLN A 455 -21.66 6.80 -53.53
CA GLN A 455 -22.55 6.83 -54.70
C GLN A 455 -22.21 5.71 -55.69
N ASN A 456 -20.93 5.51 -55.99
CA ASN A 456 -20.48 4.46 -56.90
C ASN A 456 -20.88 3.06 -56.40
N GLU A 457 -20.72 2.78 -55.11
CA GLU A 457 -21.12 1.49 -54.52
C GLU A 457 -22.65 1.31 -54.53
N LYS A 458 -23.41 2.37 -54.26
CA LYS A 458 -24.88 2.33 -54.34
C LYS A 458 -25.37 2.04 -55.75
N GLU A 459 -24.78 2.68 -56.76
CA GLU A 459 -25.09 2.41 -58.17
C GLU A 459 -24.73 0.98 -58.57
N ARG A 460 -23.56 0.49 -58.15
CA ARG A 460 -23.11 -0.88 -58.39
C ARG A 460 -24.08 -1.91 -57.80
N GLN A 461 -24.51 -1.70 -56.55
CA GLN A 461 -25.50 -2.56 -55.90
C GLN A 461 -26.87 -2.54 -56.61
N ALA A 462 -27.31 -1.36 -57.07
CA ALA A 462 -28.55 -1.24 -57.84
C ALA A 462 -28.48 -1.97 -59.18
N GLN A 463 -27.36 -1.88 -59.90
CA GLN A 463 -27.13 -2.62 -61.15
C GLN A 463 -27.12 -4.14 -60.94
N LEU A 464 -26.42 -4.62 -59.90
CA LEU A 464 -26.41 -6.04 -59.53
C LEU A 464 -27.80 -6.56 -59.17
N SER A 465 -28.60 -5.74 -58.47
CA SER A 465 -29.96 -6.11 -58.06
C SER A 465 -30.90 -6.20 -59.27
N LYS A 466 -30.79 -5.26 -60.22
CA LYS A 466 -31.51 -5.31 -61.50
C LYS A 466 -31.12 -6.54 -62.32
N ALA A 467 -29.82 -6.86 -62.39
CA ALA A 467 -29.33 -8.05 -63.09
C ALA A 467 -29.90 -9.34 -62.48
N LYS A 468 -29.88 -9.48 -61.14
CA LYS A 468 -30.46 -10.63 -60.44
C LYS A 468 -31.96 -10.77 -60.69
N LEU A 469 -32.71 -9.67 -60.63
CA LEU A 469 -34.15 -9.68 -60.93
C LEU A 469 -34.43 -10.11 -62.37
N SER A 470 -33.62 -9.65 -63.32
CA SER A 470 -33.72 -10.08 -64.72
C SER A 470 -33.43 -11.57 -64.87
N SER A 471 -32.41 -12.10 -64.20
CA SER A 471 -32.09 -13.54 -64.24
C SER A 471 -33.18 -14.40 -63.60
N ILE A 472 -33.76 -13.96 -62.48
CA ILE A 472 -34.89 -14.65 -61.83
C ILE A 472 -36.12 -14.63 -62.75
N LYS A 473 -36.40 -13.48 -63.38
CA LYS A 473 -37.53 -13.35 -64.31
C LYS A 473 -37.40 -14.32 -65.48
N ASN A 474 -36.22 -14.39 -66.12
CA ASN A 474 -35.98 -15.34 -67.20
C ASN A 474 -36.14 -16.79 -66.73
N TYR A 475 -35.61 -17.15 -65.55
CA TYR A 475 -35.77 -18.49 -64.99
C TYR A 475 -37.23 -18.86 -64.70
N VAL A 476 -38.05 -17.90 -64.26
CA VAL A 476 -39.50 -18.10 -64.05
C VAL A 476 -40.28 -18.18 -65.37
N GLU A 477 -39.85 -17.46 -66.40
CA GLU A 477 -40.46 -17.54 -67.75
C GLU A 477 -40.09 -18.84 -68.48
N ASP A 478 -38.97 -19.48 -68.13
CA ASP A 478 -38.53 -20.78 -68.66
C ASP A 478 -39.13 -22.01 -67.93
N MET A 479 -39.86 -21.82 -66.82
CA MET A 479 -40.64 -22.85 -66.09
C MET A 479 -42.10 -22.85 -66.56
#